data_AF-H9F7T0-F1
#
_entry.id   AF-H9F7T0-F1
#
_cell.length_a   1.000
_cell.length_b   1.000
_cell.length_c   1.000
_cell.angle_alpha   90.00
_cell.angle_beta   90.00
_cell.angle_gamma   90.00
#
_symmetry.space_group_name_H-M   'P 1'
#
loop_
_entity.id
_entity.type
_entity.pdbx_description
1 polymer ?
#
loop_
_entity_poly.entity_id
_entity_poly.type
_entity_poly.pdbx_seq_one_letter_code
_entity_poly.pdbx_strand_id
1 'polypeptide(L)'
;LQHKFCSEGKVYLSILEDTGFWLESKILSFIQDQEEDYLKLHRVIYQQIIQTYLTVCKDVVMVGLGDHQFQMQLLQRSLGIMQTVKGFFYVSLLLDILKEITGSSLIQKTDSDEEVAMLLDTVQKVFQKMLECIARSFRKQPEEGLRLLYSVQRPLHEFITAVQSWHTDTPVHRGVLSTLIAGPVVEISHQLRKVSDTEELTPPEHLSDLPPFSRCLIGIIIKSSNVVRSFLDELKACVASDDIEGIVCLTAAVHIILVINAGKHKSSKVREVAATVHRKLKTFMEITLEEDSIERFLYESSSRTLGELLNS
;
A
#
# COMPACT_ATOMS: atom_id res chain seq x y z
N LEU A 1 6.03 -35.74 -11.48
CA LEU A 1 6.78 -36.03 -10.22
C LEU A 1 6.06 -35.52 -8.96
N GLN A 2 5.16 -34.53 -9.02
CA GLN A 2 4.47 -33.97 -7.83
C GLN A 2 3.44 -34.90 -7.15
N HIS A 3 2.85 -35.89 -7.83
CA HIS A 3 1.84 -36.76 -7.21
C HIS A 3 2.38 -37.88 -6.31
N LYS A 4 3.71 -38.10 -6.23
CA LYS A 4 4.29 -39.23 -5.46
C LYS A 4 4.70 -38.89 -4.02
N PHE A 5 4.59 -37.62 -3.60
CA PHE A 5 4.96 -37.15 -2.24
C PHE A 5 3.76 -36.85 -1.33
N CYS A 6 2.55 -37.29 -1.70
CA CYS A 6 1.30 -36.82 -1.11
C CYS A 6 1.07 -37.21 0.38
N SER A 7 1.85 -38.14 0.95
CA SER A 7 1.80 -38.48 2.38
C SER A 7 2.86 -37.76 3.23
N GLU A 8 4.06 -37.53 2.68
CA GLU A 8 5.13 -36.76 3.35
C GLU A 8 4.87 -35.25 3.27
N GLY A 9 4.10 -34.81 2.27
CA GLY A 9 3.85 -33.39 2.04
C GLY A 9 3.06 -32.66 3.13
N LYS A 10 2.22 -33.40 3.87
CA LYS A 10 1.50 -32.84 5.02
C LYS A 10 2.38 -32.66 6.25
N VAL A 11 3.45 -33.44 6.38
CA VAL A 11 4.31 -33.44 7.58
C VAL A 11 5.14 -32.17 7.66
N TYR A 12 5.64 -31.65 6.54
CA TYR A 12 6.43 -30.42 6.57
C TYR A 12 5.56 -29.18 6.83
N LEU A 13 4.34 -29.13 6.26
CA LEU A 13 3.41 -28.03 6.52
C LEU A 13 2.99 -28.01 7.98
N SER A 14 2.62 -29.17 8.54
CA SER A 14 2.24 -29.25 9.96
C SER A 14 3.37 -28.79 10.89
N ILE A 15 4.63 -29.13 10.59
CA ILE A 15 5.78 -28.64 11.36
C ILE A 15 5.89 -27.11 11.30
N LEU A 16 5.67 -26.49 10.13
CA LEU A 16 5.72 -25.04 9.98
C LEU A 16 4.51 -24.35 10.61
N GLU A 17 3.34 -24.98 10.60
CA GLU A 17 2.14 -24.50 11.30
C GLU A 17 2.35 -24.54 12.81
N ASP A 18 2.85 -25.66 13.35
CA ASP A 18 3.18 -25.83 14.78
C ASP A 18 4.25 -24.84 15.23
N THR A 19 5.28 -24.63 14.39
CA THR A 19 6.33 -23.63 14.64
C THR A 19 5.75 -22.22 14.63
N GLY A 20 4.82 -21.93 13.72
CA GLY A 20 4.10 -20.66 13.66
C GLY A 20 3.26 -20.42 14.92
N PHE A 21 2.53 -21.44 15.38
CA PHE A 21 1.76 -21.37 16.63
C PHE A 21 2.67 -21.18 17.86
N TRP A 22 3.81 -21.87 17.91
CA TRP A 22 4.81 -21.65 18.96
C TRP A 22 5.35 -20.21 18.91
N LEU A 23 5.63 -19.67 17.72
CA LEU A 23 6.10 -18.30 17.55
C LEU A 23 5.06 -17.29 18.07
N GLU A 24 3.78 -17.46 17.73
CA GLU A 24 2.72 -16.59 18.23
C GLU A 24 2.58 -16.67 19.76
N SER A 25 2.50 -17.90 20.28
CA SER A 25 2.21 -18.15 21.70
C SER A 25 3.38 -17.86 22.64
N LYS A 26 4.63 -17.94 22.17
CA LYS A 26 5.83 -17.76 23.01
C LYS A 26 6.65 -16.53 22.67
N ILE A 27 6.76 -16.19 21.40
CA ILE A 27 7.63 -15.08 20.97
C ILE A 27 6.82 -13.79 20.89
N LEU A 28 5.70 -13.79 20.17
CA LEU A 28 4.92 -12.56 19.98
C LEU A 28 4.25 -12.10 21.27
N SER A 29 3.64 -13.01 22.03
CA SER A 29 3.09 -12.72 23.36
C SER A 29 4.14 -12.10 24.28
N PHE A 30 5.33 -12.71 24.31
CA PHE A 30 6.43 -12.22 25.12
C PHE A 30 6.93 -10.85 24.66
N ILE A 31 6.97 -10.55 23.36
CA ILE A 31 7.34 -9.21 22.88
C ILE A 31 6.33 -8.15 23.32
N GLN A 32 5.05 -8.51 23.43
CA GLN A 32 3.98 -7.58 23.83
C GLN A 32 4.01 -7.24 25.33
N ASP A 33 4.42 -8.20 26.18
CA ASP A 33 4.34 -8.09 27.64
C ASP A 33 5.60 -7.49 28.30
N GLN A 34 6.64 -7.14 27.54
CA GLN A 34 7.94 -6.74 28.10
C GLN A 34 8.22 -5.25 27.99
N GLU A 35 8.97 -4.73 28.97
CA GLU A 35 9.45 -3.35 28.97
C GLU A 35 10.44 -3.09 27.81
N GLU A 36 10.44 -1.85 27.30
CA GLU A 36 11.20 -1.47 26.11
C GLU A 36 12.72 -1.70 26.26
N ASP A 37 13.25 -1.58 27.48
CA ASP A 37 14.68 -1.79 27.76
C ASP A 37 15.09 -3.27 27.77
N TYR A 38 14.23 -4.17 28.22
CA TYR A 38 14.46 -5.61 28.10
C TYR A 38 14.45 -6.05 26.63
N LEU A 39 13.49 -5.52 25.87
CA LEU A 39 13.37 -5.79 24.44
C LEU A 39 14.62 -5.32 23.68
N LYS A 40 15.22 -4.17 24.03
CA LYS A 40 16.47 -3.70 23.39
C LYS A 40 17.60 -4.73 23.49
N LEU A 41 17.75 -5.42 24.61
CA LEU A 41 18.84 -6.37 24.83
C LEU A 41 18.68 -7.67 24.01
N HIS A 42 17.45 -8.16 23.85
CA HIS A 42 17.15 -9.44 23.20
C HIS A 42 16.60 -9.31 21.77
N ARG A 43 16.44 -8.07 21.30
CA ARG A 43 15.84 -7.72 20.01
C ARG A 43 16.41 -8.50 18.84
N VAL A 44 17.74 -8.64 18.79
CA VAL A 44 18.43 -9.32 17.66
C VAL A 44 17.98 -10.77 17.54
N ILE A 45 17.84 -11.47 18.68
CA ILE A 45 17.46 -12.89 18.70
C ILE A 45 16.01 -13.05 18.25
N TYR A 46 15.08 -12.26 18.81
CA TYR A 46 13.67 -12.33 18.39
C TYR A 46 13.48 -11.95 16.93
N GLN A 47 14.24 -10.95 16.45
CA GLN A 47 14.23 -10.58 15.04
C GLN A 47 14.71 -11.71 14.14
N GLN A 48 15.80 -12.38 14.50
CA GLN A 48 16.31 -13.52 13.75
C GLN A 48 15.33 -14.69 13.74
N ILE A 49 14.67 -15.00 14.86
CA ILE A 49 13.67 -16.07 14.94
C ILE A 49 12.51 -15.79 13.97
N ILE A 50 11.92 -14.59 14.06
CA ILE A 50 10.78 -14.21 13.21
C ILE A 50 11.19 -14.15 11.74
N GLN A 51 12.34 -13.54 11.44
CA GLN A 51 12.85 -13.44 10.07
C GLN A 51 13.14 -14.81 9.46
N THR A 52 13.73 -15.73 10.24
CA THR A 52 14.04 -17.08 9.76
C THR A 52 12.76 -17.83 9.44
N TYR A 53 11.78 -17.80 10.34
CA TYR A 53 10.47 -18.42 10.13
C TYR A 53 9.80 -17.89 8.85
N LEU A 54 9.66 -16.57 8.74
CA LEU A 54 9.03 -15.93 7.58
C LEU A 54 9.78 -16.23 6.27
N THR A 55 11.11 -16.31 6.30
CA THR A 55 11.91 -16.62 5.11
C THR A 55 11.64 -18.03 4.62
N VAL A 56 11.62 -19.02 5.53
CA VAL A 56 11.29 -20.41 5.20
C VAL A 56 9.87 -20.52 4.66
N CYS A 57 8.89 -19.87 5.32
CA CYS A 57 7.50 -19.86 4.84
C CYS A 57 7.37 -19.24 3.45
N LYS A 58 8.06 -18.12 3.20
CA LYS A 58 8.10 -17.47 1.88
C LYS A 58 8.68 -18.41 0.82
N ASP A 59 9.79 -19.08 1.10
CA ASP A 59 10.43 -20.02 0.16
C ASP A 59 9.51 -21.21 -0.13
N VAL A 60 8.80 -21.74 0.87
CA VAL A 60 7.80 -22.81 0.70
C VAL A 60 6.64 -22.40 -0.20
N VAL A 61 6.11 -21.18 -0.04
CA VAL A 61 5.07 -20.65 -0.94
C VAL A 61 5.63 -20.45 -2.35
N MET A 62 6.82 -19.85 -2.48
CA MET A 62 7.48 -19.59 -3.76
C MET A 62 7.65 -20.86 -4.61
N VAL A 63 8.00 -21.99 -3.99
CA VAL A 63 8.16 -23.28 -4.69
C VAL A 63 6.84 -24.05 -4.87
N GLY A 64 5.71 -23.45 -4.49
CA GLY A 64 4.37 -24.04 -4.65
C GLY A 64 4.04 -25.17 -3.69
N LEU A 65 4.74 -25.26 -2.54
CA LEU A 65 4.54 -26.30 -1.54
C LEU A 65 3.59 -25.90 -0.39
N GLY A 66 3.20 -24.63 -0.30
CA GLY A 66 2.18 -24.14 0.63
C GLY A 66 0.79 -24.17 0.01
N ASP A 67 -0.14 -24.89 0.63
CA ASP A 67 -1.57 -24.89 0.26
C ASP A 67 -2.29 -23.62 0.73
N HIS A 68 -3.54 -23.41 0.29
CA HIS A 68 -4.34 -22.24 0.62
C HIS A 68 -4.53 -22.05 2.14
N GLN A 69 -4.70 -23.15 2.87
CA GLN A 69 -4.84 -23.14 4.33
C GLN A 69 -3.57 -22.59 5.01
N PHE A 70 -2.40 -23.12 4.63
CA PHE A 70 -1.12 -22.65 5.14
C PHE A 70 -0.88 -21.17 4.79
N GLN A 71 -1.17 -20.78 3.55
CA GLN A 71 -1.03 -19.38 3.10
C GLN A 71 -1.93 -18.43 3.92
N MET A 72 -3.18 -18.83 4.19
CA MET A 72 -4.10 -18.06 5.02
C MET A 72 -3.56 -17.86 6.45
N GLN A 73 -3.11 -18.94 7.09
CA GLN A 73 -2.53 -18.84 8.44
C GLN A 73 -1.25 -17.99 8.45
N LEU A 74 -0.41 -18.09 7.41
CA LEU A 74 0.78 -17.25 7.27
C LEU A 74 0.43 -15.76 7.17
N LEU A 75 -0.63 -15.40 6.44
CA LEU A 75 -1.11 -14.02 6.37
C LEU A 75 -1.65 -13.53 7.73
N GLN A 76 -2.41 -14.37 8.45
CA GLN A 76 -2.89 -14.05 9.80
C GLN A 76 -1.73 -13.81 10.78
N ARG A 77 -0.72 -14.69 10.76
CA ARG A 77 0.53 -14.52 11.52
C ARG A 77 1.26 -13.24 11.16
N SER A 78 1.31 -12.92 9.86
CA SER A 78 1.93 -11.69 9.36
C SER A 78 1.27 -10.45 9.93
N LEU A 79 -0.07 -10.43 10.07
CA LEU A 79 -0.80 -9.36 10.75
C LEU A 79 -0.37 -9.25 12.22
N GLY A 80 -0.29 -10.37 12.95
CA GLY A 80 0.16 -10.39 14.35
C GLY A 80 1.59 -9.87 14.52
N ILE A 81 2.51 -10.27 13.63
CA ILE A 81 3.90 -9.81 13.61
C ILE A 81 3.97 -8.29 13.38
N MET A 82 3.19 -7.75 12.44
CA MET A 82 3.18 -6.31 12.15
C MET A 82 2.66 -5.46 13.30
N GLN A 83 1.79 -6.01 14.14
CA GLN A 83 1.23 -5.31 15.31
C GLN A 83 2.24 -5.22 16.47
N THR A 84 3.33 -5.97 16.44
CA THR A 84 4.36 -5.93 17.49
C THR A 84 5.19 -4.64 17.47
N VAL A 85 5.85 -4.35 18.60
CA VAL A 85 6.84 -3.28 18.69
C VAL A 85 7.92 -3.53 17.65
N LYS A 86 8.13 -2.56 16.77
CA LYS A 86 9.05 -2.64 15.62
C LYS A 86 8.68 -3.66 14.52
N GLY A 87 7.39 -4.03 14.39
CA GLY A 87 6.89 -4.89 13.30
C GLY A 87 7.23 -4.40 11.87
N PHE A 88 7.55 -3.11 11.71
CA PHE A 88 7.96 -2.54 10.42
C PHE A 88 9.25 -3.14 9.84
N PHE A 89 10.11 -3.77 10.65
CA PHE A 89 11.34 -4.42 10.15
C PHE A 89 11.07 -5.55 9.16
N TYR A 90 9.90 -6.18 9.27
CA TYR A 90 9.56 -7.33 8.44
C TYR A 90 8.79 -6.94 7.19
N VAL A 91 8.39 -5.67 7.01
CA VAL A 91 7.54 -5.24 5.89
C VAL A 91 8.12 -5.62 4.53
N SER A 92 9.43 -5.51 4.34
CA SER A 92 10.09 -5.96 3.11
C SER A 92 9.84 -7.45 2.84
N LEU A 93 10.06 -8.31 3.83
CA LEU A 93 9.89 -9.76 3.69
C LEU A 93 8.41 -10.15 3.56
N LEU A 94 7.52 -9.43 4.25
CA LEU A 94 6.09 -9.66 4.15
C LEU A 94 5.55 -9.24 2.77
N LEU A 95 6.08 -8.18 2.15
CA LEU A 95 5.75 -7.83 0.76
C LEU A 95 6.18 -8.93 -0.22
N ASP A 96 7.33 -9.55 0.00
CA ASP A 96 7.75 -10.71 -0.79
C ASP A 96 6.77 -11.89 -0.59
N ILE A 97 6.34 -12.17 0.64
CA ILE A 97 5.31 -13.19 0.90
C ILE A 97 4.01 -12.88 0.16
N LEU A 98 3.52 -11.64 0.18
CA LEU A 98 2.30 -11.26 -0.57
C LEU A 98 2.48 -11.47 -2.07
N LYS A 99 3.67 -11.14 -2.62
CA LYS A 99 4.00 -11.37 -4.02
C LYS A 99 3.96 -12.86 -4.36
N GLU A 100 4.56 -13.72 -3.55
CA GLU A 100 4.53 -15.17 -3.81
C GLU A 100 3.11 -15.74 -3.71
N ILE A 101 2.33 -15.35 -2.68
CA ILE A 101 0.94 -15.80 -2.50
C ILE A 101 0.06 -15.37 -3.68
N THR A 102 0.17 -14.12 -4.11
CA THR A 102 -0.60 -13.61 -5.26
C THR A 102 -0.20 -14.26 -6.58
N GLY A 103 1.06 -14.67 -6.75
CA GLY A 103 1.50 -15.44 -7.91
C GLY A 103 1.02 -16.90 -7.89
N SER A 104 1.03 -17.55 -6.72
CA SER A 104 0.71 -18.97 -6.59
C SER A 104 -0.78 -19.29 -6.73
N SER A 105 -1.67 -18.37 -6.36
CA SER A 105 -3.13 -18.59 -6.35
C SER A 105 -3.74 -18.89 -7.71
N LEU A 106 -3.07 -18.53 -8.81
CA LEU A 106 -3.51 -18.85 -10.19
C LEU A 106 -2.97 -20.19 -10.71
N ILE A 107 -1.91 -20.72 -10.09
CA ILE A 107 -1.22 -21.94 -10.54
C ILE A 107 -1.86 -23.18 -9.91
N GLN A 108 -2.38 -23.06 -8.69
CA GLN A 108 -3.07 -24.14 -7.98
C GLN A 108 -4.52 -24.26 -8.47
N LYS A 109 -4.71 -24.88 -9.65
CA LYS A 109 -6.01 -25.17 -10.29
C LYS A 109 -6.81 -26.29 -9.59
N THR A 110 -6.99 -26.18 -8.28
CA THR A 110 -7.86 -27.05 -7.49
C THR A 110 -8.06 -26.36 -6.16
N ASP A 111 -9.17 -25.65 -5.99
CA ASP A 111 -9.92 -25.35 -4.77
C ASP A 111 -11.03 -24.34 -5.12
N SER A 112 -12.07 -24.21 -4.28
CA SER A 112 -13.25 -23.42 -4.61
C SER A 112 -12.91 -21.94 -4.86
N ASP A 113 -13.57 -21.30 -5.83
CA ASP A 113 -13.38 -19.87 -6.13
C ASP A 113 -13.54 -18.97 -4.89
N GLU A 114 -14.30 -19.43 -3.88
CA GLU A 114 -14.50 -18.75 -2.59
C GLU A 114 -13.24 -18.73 -1.71
N GLU A 115 -12.50 -19.84 -1.62
CA GLU A 115 -11.27 -19.93 -0.81
C GLU A 115 -10.18 -19.01 -1.37
N VAL A 116 -10.03 -18.99 -2.70
CA VAL A 116 -9.11 -18.07 -3.38
C VAL A 116 -9.52 -16.62 -3.17
N ALA A 117 -10.82 -16.31 -3.23
CA ALA A 117 -11.33 -14.96 -2.98
C ALA A 117 -11.04 -14.50 -1.54
N MET A 118 -11.28 -15.37 -0.54
CA MET A 118 -10.97 -15.07 0.87
C MET A 118 -9.47 -14.84 1.11
N LEU A 119 -8.63 -15.64 0.44
CA LEU A 119 -7.18 -15.47 0.50
C LEU A 119 -6.74 -14.12 -0.06
N LEU A 120 -7.25 -13.74 -1.24
CA LEU A 120 -6.93 -12.46 -1.88
C LEU A 120 -7.47 -11.25 -1.11
N ASP A 121 -8.65 -11.36 -0.47
CA ASP A 121 -9.15 -10.36 0.47
C ASP A 121 -8.21 -10.20 1.68
N THR A 122 -7.69 -11.31 2.21
CA THR A 122 -6.73 -11.28 3.29
C THR A 122 -5.40 -10.64 2.84
N VAL A 123 -4.92 -10.95 1.63
CA VAL A 123 -3.75 -10.27 1.04
C VAL A 123 -3.93 -8.75 1.03
N GLN A 124 -5.10 -8.27 0.59
CA GLN A 124 -5.40 -6.84 0.59
C GLN A 124 -5.34 -6.25 2.01
N LYS A 125 -5.96 -6.92 2.99
CA LYS A 125 -5.95 -6.48 4.40
C LYS A 125 -4.53 -6.40 4.96
N VAL A 126 -3.70 -7.41 4.69
CA VAL A 126 -2.29 -7.41 5.14
C VAL A 126 -1.53 -6.27 4.46
N PHE A 127 -1.72 -6.07 3.15
CA PHE A 127 -1.09 -4.98 2.41
C PHE A 127 -1.47 -3.59 2.96
N GLN A 128 -2.75 -3.37 3.26
CA GLN A 128 -3.22 -2.14 3.90
C GLN A 128 -2.52 -1.90 5.24
N LYS A 129 -2.40 -2.94 6.09
CA LYS A 129 -1.68 -2.82 7.37
C LYS A 129 -0.18 -2.56 7.20
N MET A 130 0.46 -3.10 6.16
CA MET A 130 1.84 -2.75 5.84
C MET A 130 1.99 -1.28 5.49
N LEU A 131 1.13 -0.73 4.61
CA LEU A 131 1.20 0.68 4.22
C LEU A 131 0.87 1.61 5.40
N GLU A 132 -0.11 1.28 6.24
CA GLU A 132 -0.37 1.99 7.50
C GLU A 132 0.88 2.00 8.40
N CYS A 133 1.58 0.88 8.50
CA CYS A 133 2.79 0.74 9.31
C CYS A 133 3.92 1.63 8.77
N ILE A 134 4.15 1.63 7.46
CA ILE A 134 5.12 2.50 6.79
C ILE A 134 4.74 3.97 7.03
N ALA A 135 3.50 4.38 6.75
CA ALA A 135 3.05 5.77 6.93
C ALA A 135 3.19 6.24 8.40
N ARG A 136 2.87 5.38 9.37
CA ARG A 136 3.08 5.68 10.80
C ARG A 136 4.55 5.87 11.15
N SER A 137 5.46 5.11 10.53
CA SER A 137 6.90 5.25 10.77
C SER A 137 7.41 6.63 10.35
N PHE A 138 6.95 7.15 9.21
CA PHE A 138 7.27 8.51 8.76
C PHE A 138 6.83 9.60 9.73
N ARG A 139 5.66 9.41 10.36
CA ARG A 139 5.13 10.38 11.32
C ARG A 139 5.85 10.33 12.67
N LYS A 140 6.18 9.13 13.17
CA LYS A 140 6.74 8.95 14.51
C LYS A 140 8.27 9.07 14.56
N GLN A 141 8.97 8.52 13.57
CA GLN A 141 10.43 8.42 13.54
C GLN A 141 10.92 8.65 12.10
N PRO A 142 10.99 9.91 11.63
CA PRO A 142 11.23 10.25 10.22
C PRO A 142 12.49 9.60 9.62
N GLU A 143 13.58 9.53 10.39
CA GLU A 143 14.83 8.89 9.96
C GLU A 143 14.70 7.38 9.74
N GLU A 144 14.03 6.68 10.67
CA GLU A 144 13.73 5.25 10.52
C GLU A 144 12.72 5.01 9.39
N GLY A 145 11.74 5.91 9.24
CA GLY A 145 10.78 5.89 8.12
C GLY A 145 11.46 6.03 6.76
N LEU A 146 12.45 6.92 6.64
CA LEU A 146 13.26 7.04 5.43
C LEU A 146 14.09 5.78 5.15
N ARG A 147 14.69 5.16 6.18
CA ARG A 147 15.41 3.88 6.00
C ARG A 147 14.48 2.76 5.56
N LEU A 148 13.29 2.67 6.16
CA LEU A 148 12.26 1.72 5.77
C LEU A 148 11.82 1.95 4.32
N LEU A 149 11.70 3.20 3.90
CA LEU A 149 11.35 3.55 2.53
C LEU A 149 12.27 2.92 1.49
N TYR A 150 13.57 3.05 1.71
CA TYR A 150 14.58 2.51 0.79
C TYR A 150 14.55 0.99 0.75
N SER A 151 14.30 0.33 1.88
CA SER A 151 14.23 -1.13 1.92
C SER A 151 12.98 -1.69 1.26
N VAL A 152 11.83 -1.01 1.36
CA VAL A 152 10.55 -1.51 0.81
C VAL A 152 10.33 -1.14 -0.66
N GLN A 153 11.07 -0.17 -1.23
CA GLN A 153 10.79 0.34 -2.57
C GLN A 153 10.78 -0.76 -3.65
N ARG A 154 11.75 -1.68 -3.60
CA ARG A 154 11.84 -2.79 -4.56
C ARG A 154 10.78 -3.87 -4.29
N PRO A 155 10.65 -4.45 -3.09
CA PRO A 155 9.59 -5.43 -2.79
C PRO A 155 8.19 -4.91 -3.09
N LEU A 156 7.92 -3.64 -2.78
CA LEU A 156 6.62 -3.01 -3.06
C LEU A 156 6.36 -2.91 -4.57
N HIS A 157 7.36 -2.50 -5.35
CA HIS A 157 7.25 -2.47 -6.80
C HIS A 157 7.02 -3.86 -7.41
N GLU A 158 7.73 -4.87 -6.92
CA GLU A 158 7.58 -6.26 -7.38
C GLU A 158 6.18 -6.80 -7.04
N PHE A 159 5.67 -6.55 -5.83
CA PHE A 159 4.32 -6.92 -5.42
C PHE A 159 3.25 -6.25 -6.29
N ILE A 160 3.31 -4.92 -6.47
CA ILE A 160 2.35 -4.18 -7.31
C ILE A 160 2.36 -4.72 -8.74
N THR A 161 3.55 -5.02 -9.27
CA THR A 161 3.69 -5.56 -10.62
C THR A 161 3.14 -6.98 -10.73
N ALA A 162 3.29 -7.81 -9.69
CA ALA A 162 2.66 -9.13 -9.64
C ALA A 162 1.13 -9.01 -9.63
N VAL A 163 0.56 -8.17 -8.77
CA VAL A 163 -0.89 -7.93 -8.74
C VAL A 163 -1.38 -7.38 -10.08
N GLN A 164 -0.66 -6.44 -10.69
CA GLN A 164 -0.99 -5.93 -12.02
C GLN A 164 -0.96 -7.05 -13.08
N SER A 165 0.04 -7.93 -13.05
CA SER A 165 0.21 -8.95 -14.11
C SER A 165 -0.82 -10.06 -14.00
N TRP A 166 -1.17 -10.43 -12.77
CA TRP A 166 -1.95 -11.63 -12.49
C TRP A 166 -3.41 -11.36 -12.15
N HIS A 167 -3.70 -10.18 -11.59
CA HIS A 167 -5.00 -9.87 -10.98
C HIS A 167 -5.64 -8.60 -11.56
N THR A 168 -5.25 -8.15 -12.75
CA THR A 168 -5.84 -6.94 -13.39
C THR A 168 -7.37 -6.98 -13.35
N ASP A 169 -7.97 -5.84 -12.98
CA ASP A 169 -9.42 -5.59 -12.87
C ASP A 169 -10.20 -6.45 -11.87
N THR A 170 -9.52 -7.26 -11.05
CA THR A 170 -10.14 -8.01 -9.94
C THR A 170 -10.32 -7.14 -8.67
N PRO A 171 -11.13 -7.58 -7.68
CA PRO A 171 -11.29 -6.88 -6.41
C PRO A 171 -9.96 -6.63 -5.66
N VAL A 172 -9.05 -7.61 -5.63
CA VAL A 172 -7.76 -7.45 -4.94
C VAL A 172 -6.88 -6.40 -5.62
N HIS A 173 -6.90 -6.33 -6.96
CA HIS A 173 -6.16 -5.31 -7.70
C HIS A 173 -6.71 -3.92 -7.42
N ARG A 174 -8.04 -3.74 -7.45
CA ARG A 174 -8.66 -2.47 -7.08
C ARG A 174 -8.31 -2.08 -5.64
N GLY A 175 -8.49 -3.00 -4.69
CA GLY A 175 -8.20 -2.75 -3.27
C GLY A 175 -6.74 -2.39 -2.97
N VAL A 176 -5.79 -3.02 -3.67
CA VAL A 176 -4.36 -2.65 -3.59
C VAL A 176 -4.15 -1.23 -4.13
N LEU A 177 -4.77 -0.87 -5.26
CA LEU A 177 -4.68 0.46 -5.84
C LEU A 177 -5.35 1.52 -4.96
N SER A 178 -6.55 1.27 -4.42
CA SER A 178 -7.23 2.22 -3.51
C SER A 178 -6.38 2.46 -2.26
N THR A 179 -5.72 1.42 -1.73
CA THR A 179 -4.76 1.56 -0.62
C THR A 179 -3.55 2.44 -1.00
N LEU A 180 -3.01 2.26 -2.20
CA LEU A 180 -1.91 3.07 -2.73
C LEU A 180 -2.30 4.52 -3.00
N ILE A 181 -3.58 4.80 -3.26
CA ILE A 181 -4.14 6.14 -3.41
C ILE A 181 -4.37 6.80 -2.05
N ALA A 182 -4.93 6.06 -1.09
CA ALA A 182 -5.27 6.59 0.23
C ALA A 182 -4.04 7.14 0.96
N GLY A 183 -2.89 6.48 0.86
CA GLY A 183 -1.65 6.92 1.49
C GLY A 183 -1.23 8.34 1.11
N PRO A 184 -0.96 8.63 -0.18
CA PRO A 184 -0.61 9.97 -0.65
C PRO A 184 -1.72 11.00 -0.43
N VAL A 185 -2.99 10.64 -0.64
CA VAL A 185 -4.13 11.56 -0.39
C VAL A 185 -4.12 12.03 1.07
N VAL A 186 -3.94 11.11 2.03
CA VAL A 186 -3.90 11.44 3.46
C VAL A 186 -2.69 12.32 3.81
N GLU A 187 -1.50 11.99 3.33
CA GLU A 187 -0.28 12.74 3.66
C GLU A 187 -0.30 14.15 3.06
N ILE A 188 -0.67 14.29 1.78
CA ILE A 188 -0.77 15.60 1.11
C ILE A 188 -1.87 16.41 1.79
N SER A 189 -3.05 15.83 2.07
CA SER A 189 -4.13 16.52 2.77
C SER A 189 -3.70 17.02 4.16
N HIS A 190 -2.92 16.23 4.88
CA HIS A 190 -2.40 16.65 6.18
C HIS A 190 -1.44 17.84 6.07
N GLN A 191 -0.58 17.86 5.04
CA GLN A 191 0.31 18.99 4.78
C GLN A 191 -0.47 20.24 4.40
N LEU A 192 -1.44 20.12 3.47
CA LEU A 192 -2.28 21.25 3.04
C LEU A 192 -3.04 21.91 4.20
N ARG A 193 -3.49 21.13 5.20
CA ARG A 193 -4.16 21.67 6.40
C ARG A 193 -3.22 22.33 7.40
N LYS A 194 -1.92 22.01 7.35
CA LYS A 194 -0.93 22.51 8.31
C LYS A 194 -0.38 23.87 7.88
N VAL A 195 -0.35 24.13 6.58
CA VAL A 195 0.14 25.39 6.01
C VAL A 195 -0.80 26.51 6.44
N SER A 196 -0.23 27.55 7.06
CA SER A 196 -0.96 28.75 7.51
C SER A 196 -0.83 29.91 6.52
N ASP A 197 0.15 29.86 5.62
CA ASP A 197 0.45 30.88 4.63
C ASP A 197 0.07 30.39 3.22
N THR A 198 -0.81 31.11 2.55
CA THR A 198 -1.30 30.73 1.21
C THR A 198 -0.22 30.82 0.14
N GLU A 199 0.87 31.58 0.36
CA GLU A 199 1.99 31.65 -0.57
C GLU A 199 2.79 30.33 -0.64
N GLU A 200 2.72 29.48 0.39
CA GLU A 200 3.38 28.17 0.42
C GLU A 200 2.53 27.06 -0.26
N LEU A 201 1.29 27.35 -0.65
CA LEU A 201 0.34 26.39 -1.24
C LEU A 201 0.44 26.31 -2.77
N THR A 202 1.66 26.25 -3.30
CA THR A 202 1.87 26.10 -4.75
C THR A 202 1.60 24.66 -5.21
N PRO A 203 0.90 24.45 -6.35
CA PRO A 203 0.76 23.12 -6.93
C PRO A 203 2.13 22.48 -7.24
N PRO A 204 2.29 21.16 -7.06
CA PRO A 204 3.56 20.49 -7.33
C PRO A 204 3.81 20.37 -8.84
N GLU A 205 5.04 20.67 -9.27
CA GLU A 205 5.48 20.53 -10.66
C GLU A 205 6.26 19.22 -10.86
N HIS A 206 6.91 18.73 -9.81
CA HIS A 206 7.81 17.60 -9.83
C HIS A 206 7.51 16.63 -8.70
N LEU A 207 7.97 15.38 -8.90
CA LEU A 207 7.88 14.33 -7.88
C LEU A 207 8.58 14.74 -6.57
N SER A 208 9.65 15.54 -6.66
CA SER A 208 10.38 16.08 -5.51
C SER A 208 9.56 17.00 -4.63
N ASP A 209 8.46 17.54 -5.13
CA ASP A 209 7.65 18.55 -4.43
C ASP A 209 6.61 17.87 -3.53
N LEU A 210 6.36 16.57 -3.73
CA LEU A 210 5.50 15.79 -2.86
C LEU A 210 6.16 15.50 -1.51
N PRO A 211 5.36 15.36 -0.45
CA PRO A 211 5.85 14.87 0.85
C PRO A 211 6.53 13.48 0.75
N PRO A 212 7.41 13.10 1.69
CA PRO A 212 8.30 11.95 1.54
C PRO A 212 7.62 10.61 1.24
N PHE A 213 6.50 10.30 1.89
CA PHE A 213 5.82 9.02 1.68
C PHE A 213 5.10 8.99 0.32
N SER A 214 4.41 10.07 -0.03
CA SER A 214 3.74 10.31 -1.31
C SER A 214 4.73 10.25 -2.46
N ARG A 215 5.87 10.94 -2.32
CA ARG A 215 6.98 10.92 -3.28
C ARG A 215 7.45 9.50 -3.58
N CYS A 216 7.57 8.66 -2.55
CA CYS A 216 7.99 7.28 -2.76
C CYS A 216 6.94 6.46 -3.49
N LEU A 217 5.69 6.49 -3.01
CA LEU A 217 4.62 5.69 -3.59
C LEU A 217 4.37 6.08 -5.04
N ILE A 218 4.17 7.38 -5.32
CA ILE A 218 4.01 7.88 -6.69
C ILE A 218 5.25 7.56 -7.52
N GLY A 219 6.45 7.69 -6.94
CA GLY A 219 7.71 7.32 -7.59
C GLY A 219 7.82 5.84 -7.97
N ILE A 220 7.13 4.93 -7.26
CA ILE A 220 7.03 3.51 -7.62
C ILE A 220 5.97 3.30 -8.71
N ILE A 221 4.81 3.94 -8.58
CA ILE A 221 3.70 3.84 -9.54
C ILE A 221 4.15 4.27 -10.94
N ILE A 222 4.83 5.42 -11.06
CA ILE A 222 5.26 5.98 -12.35
C ILE A 222 6.38 5.19 -13.05
N LYS A 223 6.88 4.09 -12.46
CA LYS A 223 7.87 3.21 -13.12
C LYS A 223 7.25 2.33 -14.20
N SER A 224 5.94 2.10 -14.17
CA SER A 224 5.25 1.20 -15.10
C SER A 224 4.01 1.86 -15.68
N SER A 225 3.93 1.94 -17.01
CA SER A 225 2.79 2.55 -17.71
C SER A 225 1.46 1.84 -17.44
N ASN A 226 1.48 0.52 -17.29
CA ASN A 226 0.28 -0.27 -16.97
C ASN A 226 -0.24 0.05 -15.57
N VAL A 227 0.67 0.14 -14.59
CA VAL A 227 0.32 0.51 -13.21
C VAL A 227 -0.20 1.94 -13.16
N VAL A 228 0.43 2.88 -13.88
CA VAL A 228 -0.10 4.26 -13.99
C VAL A 228 -1.51 4.28 -14.54
N ARG A 229 -1.80 3.53 -15.60
CA ARG A 229 -3.14 3.48 -16.20
C ARG A 229 -4.18 2.97 -15.21
N SER A 230 -3.91 1.82 -14.58
CA SER A 230 -4.84 1.23 -13.60
C SER A 230 -4.99 2.09 -12.35
N PHE A 231 -3.91 2.70 -11.87
CA PHE A 231 -3.94 3.67 -10.76
C PHE A 231 -4.84 4.87 -11.07
N LEU A 232 -4.75 5.45 -12.28
CA LEU A 232 -5.60 6.59 -12.67
C LEU A 232 -7.07 6.19 -12.84
N ASP A 233 -7.35 4.99 -13.36
CA ASP A 233 -8.72 4.47 -13.44
C ASP A 233 -9.32 4.23 -12.04
N GLU A 234 -8.55 3.71 -11.09
CA GLU A 234 -8.98 3.56 -9.70
C GLU A 234 -9.12 4.91 -8.99
N LEU A 235 -8.20 5.86 -9.19
CA LEU A 235 -8.33 7.22 -8.63
C LEU A 235 -9.61 7.91 -9.10
N LYS A 236 -9.94 7.75 -10.39
CA LYS A 236 -11.22 8.22 -10.94
C LYS A 236 -12.41 7.54 -10.25
N ALA A 237 -12.33 6.24 -9.98
CA ALA A 237 -13.37 5.51 -9.27
C ALA A 237 -13.55 6.04 -7.85
N CYS A 238 -12.47 6.17 -7.05
CA CYS A 238 -12.51 6.69 -5.69
C CYS A 238 -13.12 8.11 -5.58
N VAL A 239 -12.85 8.98 -6.56
CA VAL A 239 -13.45 10.33 -6.60
C VAL A 239 -14.94 10.27 -6.99
N ALA A 240 -15.31 9.35 -7.87
CA ALA A 240 -16.69 9.18 -8.31
C ALA A 240 -17.58 8.52 -7.23
N SER A 241 -17.01 7.65 -6.39
CA SER A 241 -17.68 6.94 -5.29
C SER A 241 -17.69 7.68 -3.96
N ASP A 242 -17.17 8.90 -3.89
CA ASP A 242 -17.04 9.69 -2.65
C ASP A 242 -16.04 9.12 -1.62
N ASP A 243 -15.19 8.18 -2.00
CA ASP A 243 -14.07 7.75 -1.15
C ASP A 243 -13.00 8.85 -1.00
N ILE A 244 -12.93 9.76 -1.97
CA ILE A 244 -12.13 10.99 -1.92
C ILE A 244 -13.07 12.19 -2.01
N GLU A 245 -13.38 12.77 -0.86
CA GLU A 245 -14.31 13.89 -0.72
C GLU A 245 -13.71 15.10 0.03
N GLY A 246 -14.32 16.26 -0.16
CA GLY A 246 -13.88 17.53 0.40
C GLY A 246 -12.74 18.20 -0.38
N ILE A 247 -12.67 19.53 -0.31
CA ILE A 247 -11.71 20.34 -1.09
C ILE A 247 -10.27 19.88 -0.85
N VAL A 248 -9.89 19.64 0.40
CA VAL A 248 -8.51 19.28 0.75
C VAL A 248 -8.11 17.95 0.08
N CYS A 249 -8.96 16.92 0.17
CA CYS A 249 -8.67 15.61 -0.42
C CYS A 249 -8.72 15.65 -1.96
N LEU A 250 -9.64 16.41 -2.53
CA LEU A 250 -9.70 16.63 -3.98
C LEU A 250 -8.45 17.39 -4.48
N THR A 251 -7.96 18.37 -3.72
CA THR A 251 -6.72 19.08 -4.03
C THR A 251 -5.51 18.15 -3.94
N ALA A 252 -5.48 17.26 -2.96
CA ALA A 252 -4.47 16.20 -2.89
C ALA A 252 -4.51 15.28 -4.12
N ALA A 253 -5.70 14.92 -4.62
CA ALA A 253 -5.85 14.19 -5.87
C ALA A 253 -5.31 14.99 -7.09
N VAL A 254 -5.56 16.30 -7.14
CA VAL A 254 -4.96 17.19 -8.16
C VAL A 254 -3.43 17.14 -8.12
N HIS A 255 -2.84 17.25 -6.93
CA HIS A 255 -1.37 17.18 -6.75
C HIS A 255 -0.79 15.86 -7.30
N ILE A 256 -1.46 14.73 -7.04
CA ILE A 256 -1.06 13.42 -7.58
C ILE A 256 -1.16 13.41 -9.11
N ILE A 257 -2.26 13.91 -9.68
CA ILE A 257 -2.49 13.96 -11.13
C ILE A 257 -1.41 14.78 -11.84
N LEU A 258 -1.04 15.94 -11.28
CA LEU A 258 -0.03 16.82 -11.86
C LEU A 258 1.35 16.17 -11.93
N VAL A 259 1.77 15.54 -10.84
CA VAL A 259 3.07 14.85 -10.77
C VAL A 259 3.12 13.67 -11.73
N ILE A 260 2.01 12.91 -11.88
CA ILE A 260 1.93 11.83 -12.88
C ILE A 260 1.99 12.40 -14.30
N ASN A 261 1.29 13.50 -14.57
CA ASN A 261 1.26 14.16 -15.87
C ASN A 261 2.62 14.74 -16.30
N ALA A 262 3.38 15.29 -15.34
CA ALA A 262 4.75 15.76 -15.54
C ALA A 262 5.75 14.60 -15.76
N GLY A 263 5.35 13.37 -15.44
CA GLY A 263 6.15 12.18 -15.62
C GLY A 263 6.31 11.75 -17.10
N LYS A 264 7.08 10.68 -17.29
CA LYS A 264 7.39 10.14 -18.63
C LYS A 264 6.18 9.51 -19.33
N HIS A 265 5.22 8.99 -18.56
CA HIS A 265 4.09 8.24 -19.09
C HIS A 265 2.87 9.15 -19.27
N LYS A 266 2.84 9.89 -20.37
CA LYS A 266 1.65 10.65 -20.77
C LYS A 266 0.51 9.69 -21.08
N SER A 267 -0.56 9.75 -20.31
CA SER A 267 -1.73 8.87 -20.44
C SER A 267 -2.98 9.70 -20.70
N SER A 268 -3.78 9.30 -21.69
CA SER A 268 -5.11 9.92 -21.92
C SER A 268 -6.00 9.84 -20.67
N LYS A 269 -5.74 8.86 -19.79
CA LYS A 269 -6.41 8.71 -18.50
C LYS A 269 -6.20 9.87 -17.54
N VAL A 270 -5.09 10.61 -17.68
CA VAL A 270 -4.84 11.83 -16.87
C VAL A 270 -5.96 12.83 -17.10
N ARG A 271 -6.34 13.08 -18.36
CA ARG A 271 -7.44 14.00 -18.69
C ARG A 271 -8.79 13.46 -18.20
N GLU A 272 -9.04 12.15 -18.29
CA GLU A 272 -10.27 11.54 -17.77
C GLU A 272 -10.42 11.76 -16.26
N VAL A 273 -9.38 11.46 -15.46
CA VAL A 273 -9.44 11.63 -14.01
C VAL A 273 -9.48 13.11 -13.63
N ALA A 274 -8.72 13.97 -14.32
CA ALA A 274 -8.75 15.42 -14.12
C ALA A 274 -10.15 15.99 -14.35
N ALA A 275 -10.86 15.54 -15.39
CA ALA A 275 -12.23 15.96 -15.67
C ALA A 275 -13.20 15.51 -14.57
N THR A 276 -13.01 14.31 -14.02
CA THR A 276 -13.82 13.82 -12.89
C THR A 276 -13.58 14.62 -11.62
N VAL A 277 -12.32 14.89 -11.26
CA VAL A 277 -11.98 15.73 -10.10
C VAL A 277 -12.51 17.15 -10.29
N HIS A 278 -12.36 17.73 -11.48
CA HIS A 278 -12.88 19.08 -11.77
C HIS A 278 -14.41 19.12 -11.62
N ARG A 279 -15.13 18.12 -12.14
CA ARG A 279 -16.58 18.04 -11.95
C ARG A 279 -16.96 17.94 -10.48
N LYS A 280 -16.20 17.17 -9.69
CA LYS A 280 -16.44 17.03 -8.25
C LYS A 280 -16.14 18.33 -7.50
N LEU A 281 -15.04 19.02 -7.81
CA LEU A 281 -14.72 20.33 -7.22
C LEU A 281 -15.85 21.33 -7.45
N LYS A 282 -16.46 21.38 -8.65
CA LYS A 282 -17.56 22.31 -8.94
C LYS A 282 -18.77 22.18 -8.01
N THR A 283 -18.96 21.06 -7.30
CA THR A 283 -20.02 20.95 -6.29
C THR A 283 -19.74 21.79 -5.04
N PHE A 284 -18.51 22.29 -4.88
CA PHE A 284 -18.06 23.15 -3.78
C PHE A 284 -17.93 24.63 -4.19
N MET A 285 -18.50 25.03 -5.32
CA MET A 285 -18.39 26.41 -5.84
C MET A 285 -18.87 27.47 -4.84
N GLU A 286 -19.81 27.15 -3.97
CA GLU A 286 -20.32 28.05 -2.92
C GLU A 286 -19.22 28.54 -1.97
N ILE A 287 -18.12 27.79 -1.80
CA ILE A 287 -16.98 28.16 -0.94
C ILE A 287 -16.25 29.41 -1.46
N THR A 288 -16.43 29.78 -2.73
CA THR A 288 -15.93 31.05 -3.27
C THR A 288 -16.61 32.28 -2.65
N LEU A 289 -17.75 32.11 -1.98
CA LEU A 289 -18.47 33.18 -1.28
C LEU A 289 -17.90 33.46 0.12
N GLU A 290 -17.07 32.57 0.66
CA GLU A 290 -16.39 32.78 1.94
C GLU A 290 -15.17 33.70 1.75
N GLU A 291 -15.04 34.73 2.60
CA GLU A 291 -13.86 35.60 2.61
C GLU A 291 -12.70 34.92 3.36
N ASP A 292 -11.51 34.95 2.77
CA ASP A 292 -10.23 34.58 3.37
C ASP A 292 -10.12 33.16 3.99
N SER A 293 -10.68 32.14 3.34
CA SER A 293 -10.50 30.74 3.73
C SER A 293 -9.41 30.01 2.92
N ILE A 294 -8.62 29.16 3.59
CA ILE A 294 -7.65 28.26 2.93
C ILE A 294 -8.37 27.38 1.91
N GLU A 295 -9.59 26.93 2.23
CA GLU A 295 -10.38 26.07 1.35
C GLU A 295 -10.75 26.78 0.04
N ARG A 296 -11.08 28.08 0.09
CA ARG A 296 -11.29 28.88 -1.12
C ARG A 296 -10.04 28.94 -1.98
N PHE A 297 -8.87 29.21 -1.39
CA PHE A 297 -7.61 29.23 -2.13
C PHE A 297 -7.33 27.88 -2.81
N LEU A 298 -7.48 26.77 -2.07
CA LEU A 298 -7.28 25.42 -2.59
C LEU A 298 -8.24 25.10 -3.74
N TYR A 299 -9.51 25.52 -3.61
CA TYR A 299 -10.51 25.37 -4.66
C TYR A 299 -10.15 26.16 -5.93
N GLU A 300 -9.81 27.44 -5.79
CA GLU A 300 -9.48 28.32 -6.92
C GLU A 300 -8.21 27.85 -7.64
N SER A 301 -7.16 27.53 -6.88
CA SER A 301 -5.89 27.00 -7.38
C SER A 301 -6.07 25.68 -8.12
N SER A 302 -6.79 24.72 -7.51
CA SER A 302 -7.08 23.43 -8.13
C SER A 302 -7.92 23.57 -9.40
N SER A 303 -8.96 24.41 -9.38
CA SER A 303 -9.86 24.63 -10.52
C SER A 303 -9.14 25.27 -11.70
N ARG A 304 -8.28 26.26 -11.43
CA ARG A 304 -7.44 26.89 -12.46
C ARG A 304 -6.50 25.88 -13.08
N THR A 305 -5.77 25.14 -12.25
CA THR A 305 -4.76 24.18 -12.69
C THR A 305 -5.37 23.02 -13.50
N LEU A 306 -6.52 22.50 -13.07
CA LEU A 306 -7.26 21.50 -13.84
C LEU A 306 -7.83 22.07 -15.13
N GLY A 307 -8.25 23.34 -15.14
CA GLY A 307 -8.70 24.03 -16.34
C GLY A 307 -7.60 24.12 -17.40
N GLU A 308 -6.39 24.52 -17.00
CA GLU A 308 -5.21 24.55 -17.87
C GLU A 308 -4.86 23.15 -18.41
N LEU A 309 -4.84 22.14 -17.53
CA LEU A 309 -4.54 20.75 -17.90
C LEU A 309 -5.54 20.16 -18.90
N LEU A 310 -6.82 20.50 -18.78
CA LEU A 310 -7.88 20.00 -19.68
C LEU A 310 -7.91 20.73 -21.02
N ASN A 311 -7.38 21.95 -21.08
CA ASN A 311 -7.35 22.79 -22.28
C ASN A 311 -6.02 22.72 -23.05
N SER A 312 -4.96 22.14 -22.46
CA SER A 312 -3.70 21.77 -23.13
C SER A 312 -3.82 20.46 -23.90
#